data_AF-A0A1N6PDG2-F1
#
_entry.id   AF-A0A1N6PDG2-F1
#
_cell.length_a   1.000
_cell.length_b   1.000
_cell.length_c   1.000
_cell.angle_alpha   90.00
_cell.angle_beta   90.00
_cell.angle_gamma   90.00
#
_symmetry.space_group_name_H-M   'P 1'
#
loop_
_entity.id
_entity.type
_entity.pdbx_description
1 polymer ?
#
loop_
_entity_poly.entity_id
_entity_poly.type
_entity_poly.pdbx_seq_one_letter_code
_entity_poly.pdbx_strand_id
1 'polypeptide(L)'
;MFEQAQGAFQRVAGKAQDALGDVTGDKSMQAEGKAREAQGTLQQSYGQALDEIRETALRHPLGLVGGVAAVSFLLGMICARR
;
A
#
# COMPACT_ATOMS: atom_id res chain seq x y z
N MET A 1 10.41 14.34 45.45
CA MET A 1 9.43 13.31 45.07
C MET A 1 9.15 13.25 43.56
N PHE A 2 9.12 14.39 42.84
CA PHE A 2 8.96 14.40 41.37
C PHE A 2 10.07 13.69 40.58
N GLU A 3 11.33 13.76 41.04
CA GLU A 3 12.48 13.15 40.34
C GLU A 3 12.41 11.61 40.30
N GLN A 4 11.88 10.97 41.35
CA GLN A 4 11.75 9.51 41.39
C GLN A 4 10.64 9.03 40.44
N ALA A 5 9.57 9.81 40.28
CA ALA A 5 8.50 9.52 39.34
C ALA A 5 8.98 9.62 37.89
N GLN A 6 9.77 10.65 37.57
CA GLN A 6 10.36 10.82 36.24
C GLN A 6 11.34 9.67 35.90
N GLY A 7 12.17 9.25 36.85
CA GLY A 7 13.08 8.12 36.67
C GLY A 7 12.38 6.77 36.49
N ALA A 8 11.27 6.54 37.19
CA ALA A 8 10.44 5.35 36.99
C ALA A 8 9.79 5.34 35.60
N PHE A 9 9.25 6.48 35.17
CA PHE A 9 8.64 6.64 33.85
C PHE A 9 9.65 6.44 32.72
N GLN A 10 10.84 7.01 32.84
CA GLN A 10 11.91 6.87 31.85
C GLN A 10 12.35 5.41 31.68
N ARG A 11 12.42 4.63 32.78
CA ARG A 11 12.77 3.20 32.73
C ARG A 11 11.71 2.35 32.05
N VAL A 12 10.43 2.63 32.30
CA VAL A 12 9.32 1.92 31.64
C VAL A 12 9.27 2.25 30.16
N ALA A 13 9.41 3.53 29.81
CA ALA A 13 9.47 3.98 28.42
C ALA A 13 10.67 3.36 27.66
N GLY A 14 11.85 3.29 28.29
CA GLY A 14 13.03 2.66 27.71
C GLY A 14 12.85 1.16 27.46
N LYS A 15 12.33 0.42 28.44
CA LYS A 15 12.01 -1.02 28.29
C LYS A 15 11.02 -1.29 27.15
N ALA A 16 10.03 -0.43 26.99
CA ALA A 16 9.04 -0.53 25.92
C ALA A 16 9.66 -0.22 24.55
N GLN A 17 10.51 0.81 24.45
CA GLN A 17 11.22 1.14 23.22
C GLN A 17 12.21 0.05 22.81
N ASP A 18 12.96 -0.53 23.75
CA ASP A 18 13.88 -1.64 23.47
C ASP A 18 13.11 -2.86 22.92
N ALA A 19 12.02 -3.28 23.57
CA ALA A 19 11.22 -4.42 23.11
C ALA A 19 10.55 -4.18 21.75
N LEU A 20 10.07 -2.96 21.50
CA LEU A 20 9.50 -2.59 20.21
C LEU A 20 10.57 -2.49 19.13
N GLY A 21 11.76 -1.98 19.45
CA GLY A 21 12.90 -1.84 18.54
C GLY A 21 13.47 -3.19 18.12
N ASP A 22 13.62 -4.12 19.06
CA ASP A 22 14.12 -5.48 18.79
C ASP A 22 13.15 -6.27 17.89
N VAL A 23 11.85 -6.18 18.17
CA VAL A 23 10.80 -6.83 17.37
C VAL A 23 10.58 -6.14 16.02
N THR A 24 10.69 -4.81 15.96
CA THR A 24 10.50 -4.02 14.73
C THR A 24 11.73 -4.02 13.84
N GLY A 25 12.93 -4.15 14.39
CA GLY A 25 14.19 -4.16 13.63
C GLY A 25 14.26 -5.37 12.68
N ASP A 26 14.06 -6.56 13.22
CA ASP A 26 14.03 -7.81 12.43
C ASP A 26 12.83 -7.86 11.47
N LYS A 27 11.68 -7.35 11.93
CA LYS A 27 10.47 -7.29 11.09
C LYS A 27 10.56 -6.23 10.00
N SER A 28 11.23 -5.10 10.21
CA SER A 28 11.38 -4.05 9.19
C SER A 28 12.21 -4.55 8.02
N MET A 29 13.30 -5.26 8.28
CA MET A 29 14.17 -5.75 7.21
C MET A 29 13.51 -6.86 6.38
N GLN A 30 12.75 -7.77 7.02
CA GLN A 30 11.90 -8.72 6.31
C GLN A 30 10.69 -8.06 5.63
N ALA A 31 10.09 -7.05 6.26
CA ALA A 31 8.98 -6.30 5.70
C ALA A 31 9.41 -5.49 4.48
N GLU A 32 10.60 -4.89 4.47
CA GLU A 32 11.16 -4.20 3.30
C GLU A 32 11.42 -5.19 2.15
N GLY A 33 11.91 -6.40 2.43
CA GLY A 33 12.07 -7.45 1.43
C GLY A 33 10.73 -7.89 0.83
N LYS A 34 9.76 -8.22 1.68
CA LYS A 34 8.38 -8.58 1.29
C LYS A 34 7.68 -7.44 0.55
N ALA A 35 7.87 -6.20 1.01
CA ALA A 35 7.28 -5.02 0.39
C ALA A 35 7.92 -4.74 -0.97
N ARG A 36 9.22 -4.99 -1.15
CA ARG A 36 9.91 -4.86 -2.44
C ARG A 36 9.51 -5.96 -3.41
N GLU A 37 9.34 -7.20 -2.94
CA GLU A 37 8.83 -8.32 -3.73
C GLU A 37 7.37 -8.08 -4.16
N ALA A 38 6.54 -7.62 -3.23
CA ALA A 38 5.16 -7.22 -3.51
C ALA A 38 5.12 -6.03 -4.47
N GLN A 39 5.95 -5.01 -4.28
CA GLN A 39 6.07 -3.89 -5.22
C GLN A 39 6.55 -4.35 -6.59
N GLY A 40 7.51 -5.26 -6.68
CA GLY A 40 7.98 -5.80 -7.96
C GLY A 40 6.89 -6.55 -8.71
N THR A 41 6.16 -7.42 -8.00
CA THR A 41 5.03 -8.16 -8.56
C THR A 41 3.90 -7.23 -8.99
N LEU A 42 3.58 -6.23 -8.17
CA LEU A 42 2.60 -5.20 -8.48
C LEU A 42 3.04 -4.37 -9.68
N GLN A 43 4.29 -3.92 -9.74
CA GLN A 43 4.81 -3.12 -10.86
C GLN A 43 4.79 -3.91 -12.16
N GLN A 44 5.13 -5.21 -12.13
CA GLN A 44 5.10 -6.06 -13.30
C GLN A 44 3.67 -6.29 -13.79
N SER A 45 2.75 -6.65 -12.89
CA SER A 45 1.35 -6.86 -13.25
C SER A 45 0.66 -5.57 -13.69
N TYR A 46 0.98 -4.46 -13.04
CA TYR A 46 0.47 -3.13 -13.38
C TYR A 46 1.02 -2.66 -14.74
N GLY A 47 2.31 -2.91 -15.00
CA GLY A 47 2.94 -2.64 -16.29
C GLY A 47 2.28 -3.40 -17.42
N GLN A 48 2.05 -4.70 -17.27
CA GLN A 48 1.36 -5.52 -18.29
C GLN A 48 -0.07 -5.03 -18.55
N ALA A 49 -0.84 -4.72 -17.49
CA ALA A 49 -2.19 -4.20 -17.64
C ALA A 49 -2.22 -2.83 -18.35
N LEU A 50 -1.28 -1.93 -18.02
CA LEU A 50 -1.14 -0.65 -18.70
C LEU A 50 -0.70 -0.80 -20.16
N ASP A 51 0.18 -1.74 -20.46
CA ASP A 51 0.62 -2.02 -21.83
C ASP A 51 -0.53 -2.51 -22.69
N GLU A 52 -1.38 -3.41 -22.18
CA GLU A 52 -2.58 -3.88 -22.89
C GLU A 52 -3.58 -2.74 -23.15
N ILE A 53 -3.79 -1.87 -22.15
CA ILE A 53 -4.61 -0.66 -22.28
C ILE A 53 -3.99 0.27 -23.33
N ARG A 54 -2.66 0.45 -23.33
CA ARG A 54 -1.94 1.31 -24.25
C ARG A 54 -1.99 0.81 -25.69
N GLU A 55 -1.75 -0.48 -25.92
CA GLU A 55 -1.88 -1.12 -27.23
C GLU A 55 -3.32 -1.02 -27.76
N THR A 56 -4.32 -1.22 -26.88
CA THR A 56 -5.73 -1.07 -27.23
C THR A 56 -6.07 0.39 -27.57
N ALA A 57 -5.50 1.35 -26.85
CA ALA A 57 -5.66 2.78 -27.12
C ALA A 57 -5.09 3.18 -28.49
N LEU A 58 -3.93 2.62 -28.86
CA LEU A 58 -3.25 2.92 -30.13
C LEU A 58 -3.93 2.24 -31.34
N ARG A 59 -4.44 1.01 -31.17
CA ARG A 59 -5.02 0.22 -32.27
C ARG A 59 -6.53 0.45 -32.45
N HIS A 60 -7.27 0.67 -31.36
CA HIS A 60 -8.71 0.94 -31.38
C HIS A 60 -9.10 1.98 -30.32
N PRO A 61 -9.00 3.30 -30.63
CA PRO A 61 -9.26 4.36 -29.67
C PRO A 61 -10.70 4.32 -29.10
N LEU A 62 -11.67 3.84 -29.89
CA LEU A 62 -13.05 3.67 -29.43
C LEU A 62 -13.23 2.49 -28.45
N GLY A 63 -12.43 1.42 -28.57
CA GLY A 63 -12.51 0.26 -27.67
C GLY A 63 -12.09 0.60 -26.24
N LEU A 64 -11.02 1.40 -26.12
CA LEU A 64 -10.54 1.92 -24.85
C LEU A 64 -11.58 2.83 -24.17
N VAL A 65 -12.07 3.84 -24.92
CA VAL A 65 -13.05 4.81 -24.41
C VAL A 65 -14.34 4.11 -24.03
N GLY A 66 -14.80 3.14 -24.83
CA GLY A 66 -15.97 2.33 -24.52
C GLY A 66 -15.79 1.49 -23.25
N GLY A 67 -14.62 0.87 -23.07
CA GLY A 67 -14.31 0.09 -21.86
C GLY A 67 -14.29 0.94 -20.59
N VAL A 68 -13.62 2.10 -20.62
CA VAL A 68 -13.58 3.04 -19.48
C VAL A 68 -14.98 3.57 -19.15
N ALA A 69 -15.79 3.90 -20.17
CA ALA A 69 -17.16 4.35 -19.96
C ALA A 69 -18.03 3.28 -19.30
N ALA A 70 -17.89 2.01 -19.70
CA ALA A 70 -18.63 0.90 -19.09
C ALA A 70 -18.27 0.72 -17.60
N VAL A 71 -16.98 0.77 -17.24
CA VAL A 71 -16.53 0.69 -15.84
C VAL A 71 -17.07 1.87 -15.03
N SER A 72 -16.97 3.08 -15.57
CA SER A 72 -17.47 4.31 -14.93
C SER A 72 -18.97 4.26 -14.71
N PHE A 73 -19.72 3.76 -15.71
CA PHE A 73 -21.16 3.63 -15.65
C PHE A 73 -21.61 2.60 -14.61
N LEU A 74 -20.93 1.45 -14.52
CA LEU A 74 -21.20 0.43 -13.51
C LEU A 74 -20.90 0.95 -12.10
N LEU A 75 -19.78 1.66 -11.89
CA LEU A 75 -19.48 2.31 -10.62
C LEU A 75 -20.53 3.37 -10.26
N GLY A 76 -20.95 4.17 -11.24
CA GLY A 76 -22.04 5.14 -11.07
C GLY A 76 -23.35 4.48 -10.64
N MET A 77 -23.73 3.36 -11.26
CA MET A 77 -24.94 2.60 -10.88
C MET A 77 -24.87 1.98 -9.49
N ILE A 78 -23.67 1.61 -9.01
CA ILE A 78 -23.47 1.07 -7.65
C ILE A 78 -23.55 2.19 -6.61
N CYS A 79 -22.97 3.37 -6.88
CA CYS A 79 -23.07 4.53 -5.99
C CYS A 79 -24.45 5.19 -6.00
N ALA A 80 -25.19 5.12 -7.10
CA ALA A 80 -26.55 5.67 -7.21
C ALA A 80 -27.60 4.90 -6.39
N ARG A 81 -27.23 3.73 -5.84
CA ARG A 81 -28.11 2.88 -5.04
C ARG A 81 -27.95 3.06 -3.52
N ARG A 82 -27.08 3.99 -3.10
CA ARG A 82 -26.79 4.31 -1.70
C ARG A 82 -27.19 5.75 -1.39
#